data_AF-A0A7K7DMN3-F1
#
_entry.id   AF-A0A7K7DMN3-F1
#
_cell.length_a   1.000
_cell.length_b   1.000
_cell.length_c   1.000
_cell.angle_alpha   90.00
_cell.angle_beta   90.00
_cell.angle_gamma   90.00
#
_symmetry.space_group_name_H-M   'P 1'
#
loop_
_entity.id
_entity.type
_entity.pdbx_description
1 polymer ?
#
loop_
_entity_poly.entity_id
_entity_poly.type
_entity_poly.pdbx_seq_one_letter_code
_entity_poly.pdbx_strand_id
1 'polypeptide(L)'
;SSAPVQAQSSPSAGPWLSRAAAQSLVRVVFHDRRLQYSEQQQLEGWRWSRPGDRILDIDIPLSVGILEPQIHPTLLNTVEFLWDPSRRTSVFVQVHCISTEFTLRKNGGEKGVPFRI
;
A
#
# COMPACT_ATOMS: atom_id res chain seq x y z
N SER A 1 31.13 47.87 -1.50
CA SER A 1 30.78 47.11 -2.71
C SER A 1 30.27 45.74 -2.32
N SER A 2 28.95 45.60 -2.37
CA SER A 2 28.22 44.39 -2.00
C SER A 2 28.02 43.54 -3.24
N ALA A 3 28.36 42.24 -3.18
CA ALA A 3 28.03 41.26 -4.20
C ALA A 3 26.71 40.54 -3.83
N PRO A 4 25.87 40.15 -4.79
CA PRO A 4 24.49 39.75 -4.52
C PRO A 4 24.39 38.34 -3.96
N VAL A 5 23.48 38.16 -3.01
CA VAL A 5 22.99 36.88 -2.52
C VAL A 5 22.28 36.17 -3.68
N GLN A 6 22.82 35.04 -4.14
CA GLN A 6 22.08 34.12 -5.00
C GLN A 6 20.97 33.48 -4.16
N ALA A 7 19.74 33.95 -4.34
CA ALA A 7 18.55 33.26 -3.90
C ALA A 7 18.44 31.94 -4.67
N GLN A 8 18.72 30.82 -4.02
CA GLN A 8 18.29 29.52 -4.51
C GLN A 8 16.75 29.52 -4.47
N SER A 9 16.14 29.70 -5.63
CA SER A 9 14.72 29.41 -5.80
C SER A 9 14.54 27.90 -5.62
N SER A 10 13.98 27.50 -4.48
CA SER A 10 13.30 26.20 -4.35
C SER A 10 12.39 26.02 -5.57
N PRO A 11 12.31 24.84 -6.19
CA PRO A 11 11.31 24.63 -7.22
C PRO A 11 9.95 24.78 -6.52
N SER A 12 9.28 25.91 -6.76
CA SER A 12 7.89 26.07 -6.36
C SER A 12 7.15 24.90 -6.98
N ALA A 13 6.54 24.05 -6.15
CA ALA A 13 5.57 23.07 -6.58
C ALA A 13 4.71 23.72 -7.66
N GLY A 14 4.86 23.26 -8.91
CA GLY A 14 4.26 23.92 -10.05
C GLY A 14 2.74 23.99 -9.92
N PRO A 15 2.05 24.84 -10.71
CA PRO A 15 0.60 25.07 -10.66
C PRO A 15 -0.28 23.84 -11.00
N TRP A 16 0.30 22.64 -11.05
CA TRP A 16 -0.40 21.37 -11.26
C TRP A 16 -0.83 20.70 -9.95
N LEU A 17 -0.25 21.09 -8.80
CA LEU A 17 -0.67 20.65 -7.46
C LEU A 17 -1.80 21.50 -6.86
N SER A 18 -2.27 22.55 -7.57
CA SER A 18 -3.40 23.38 -7.12
C SER A 18 -4.77 22.75 -7.37
N ARG A 19 -4.83 21.51 -7.85
CA ARG A 19 -6.05 20.68 -7.85
C ARG A 19 -6.01 19.81 -6.60
N ALA A 20 -7.05 19.89 -5.77
CA ALA A 20 -7.15 19.13 -4.54
C ALA A 20 -6.91 17.63 -4.81
N ALA A 21 -5.75 17.11 -4.40
CA ALA A 21 -5.45 15.70 -4.46
C ALA A 21 -6.03 15.00 -3.23
N ALA A 22 -6.62 13.83 -3.42
CA ALA A 22 -7.02 12.94 -2.34
C ALA A 22 -5.96 11.87 -2.14
N GLN A 23 -5.66 11.55 -0.88
CA GLN A 23 -4.86 10.39 -0.53
C GLN A 23 -5.78 9.21 -0.27
N SER A 24 -5.40 8.04 -0.76
CA SER A 24 -6.10 6.80 -0.47
C SER A 24 -5.12 5.73 -0.03
N LEU A 25 -5.56 4.95 0.93
CA LEU A 25 -4.82 3.87 1.56
C LEU A 25 -5.63 2.60 1.36
N VAL A 26 -5.02 1.59 0.74
CA VAL A 26 -5.65 0.29 0.46
C VAL A 26 -4.94 -0.76 1.31
N ARG A 27 -5.72 -1.63 1.99
CA ARG A 27 -5.16 -2.68 2.84
C ARG A 27 -5.82 -4.01 2.57
N VAL A 28 -5.05 -5.09 2.68
CA VAL A 28 -5.62 -6.43 2.86
C VAL A 28 -5.66 -6.71 4.35
N VAL A 29 -6.86 -6.88 4.91
CA VAL A 29 -7.07 -7.13 6.34
C VAL A 29 -7.84 -8.43 6.57
N PHE A 30 -7.66 -9.02 7.76
CA PHE A 30 -8.48 -10.17 8.16
C PHE A 30 -9.93 -9.75 8.37
N HIS A 31 -10.88 -10.54 7.89
CA HIS A 31 -12.30 -10.35 8.21
C HIS A 31 -12.61 -10.82 9.64
N ASP A 32 -11.93 -11.88 10.11
CA ASP A 32 -12.13 -12.43 11.45
C ASP A 32 -11.53 -11.51 12.53
N ARG A 33 -12.35 -11.12 13.51
CA ARG A 33 -11.96 -10.20 14.59
C ARG A 33 -10.81 -10.75 15.45
N ARG A 34 -10.71 -12.07 15.65
CA ARG A 34 -9.61 -12.68 16.42
C ARG A 34 -8.27 -12.51 15.71
N LEU A 35 -8.28 -12.65 14.39
CA LEU A 35 -7.09 -12.44 13.56
C LEU A 35 -6.75 -10.95 13.43
N GLN A 36 -7.73 -10.05 13.47
CA GLN A 36 -7.47 -8.61 13.54
C GLN A 36 -6.70 -8.23 14.82
N TYR A 37 -7.06 -8.79 15.98
CA TYR A 37 -6.32 -8.53 17.24
C TYR A 37 -4.88 -9.06 17.23
N SER A 38 -4.63 -10.09 16.42
CA SER A 38 -3.29 -10.68 16.27
C SER A 38 -2.66 -10.37 14.91
N GLU A 39 -3.14 -9.33 14.21
CA GLU A 39 -2.78 -9.05 12.82
C GLU A 39 -1.27 -8.94 12.67
N GLN A 40 -0.62 -8.13 13.50
CA GLN A 40 0.83 -7.95 13.44
C GLN A 40 1.59 -9.29 13.54
N GLN A 41 1.20 -10.17 14.46
CA GLN A 41 1.84 -11.48 14.62
C GLN A 41 1.63 -12.36 13.38
N GLN A 42 0.44 -12.32 12.78
CA GLN A 42 0.14 -13.05 11.54
C GLN A 42 0.98 -12.54 10.36
N LEU A 43 1.08 -11.22 10.19
CA LEU A 43 1.88 -10.60 9.13
C LEU A 43 3.38 -10.85 9.34
N GLU A 44 3.86 -10.82 10.58
CA GLU A 44 5.25 -11.16 10.91
C GLU A 44 5.55 -12.63 10.60
N GLY A 45 4.65 -13.55 10.98
CA GLY A 45 4.77 -14.97 10.65
C GLY A 45 4.85 -15.20 9.14
N TRP A 46 4.00 -14.50 8.37
CA TRP A 46 4.04 -14.54 6.92
C TRP A 46 5.38 -14.00 6.37
N ARG A 47 5.83 -12.84 6.85
CA ARG A 47 7.12 -12.21 6.46
C ARG A 47 8.30 -13.16 6.66
N TRP A 48 8.33 -13.88 7.78
CA TRP A 48 9.41 -14.84 8.05
C TRP A 48 9.41 -16.01 7.07
N SER A 49 8.24 -16.43 6.60
CA SER A 49 8.13 -17.49 5.59
C SER A 49 8.44 -17.02 4.17
N ARG A 50 8.34 -15.71 3.91
CA ARG A 50 8.55 -15.08 2.60
C ARG A 50 9.38 -13.79 2.73
N PRO A 51 10.69 -13.89 3.02
CA PRO A 51 11.52 -12.72 3.24
C PRO A 51 11.66 -11.89 1.96
N GLY A 52 11.37 -10.59 2.05
CA GLY A 52 11.46 -9.65 0.93
C GLY A 52 10.15 -9.47 0.15
N ASP A 53 9.20 -10.39 0.30
CA ASP A 53 7.88 -10.27 -0.34
C ASP A 53 6.96 -9.31 0.44
N ARG A 54 5.99 -8.76 -0.28
CA ARG A 54 4.89 -7.95 0.27
C ARG A 54 3.57 -8.70 0.12
N ILE A 55 2.61 -8.40 0.99
CA ILE A 55 1.26 -8.98 0.88
C ILE A 55 0.44 -8.24 -0.16
N LEU A 56 0.59 -6.92 -0.23
CA LEU A 56 -0.14 -6.04 -1.13
C LEU A 56 0.84 -5.13 -1.87
N ASP A 57 0.67 -5.04 -3.19
CA ASP A 57 1.41 -4.13 -4.07
C ASP A 57 0.49 -3.47 -5.12
N ILE A 58 0.98 -2.41 -5.77
CA ILE A 58 0.30 -1.72 -6.88
C ILE A 58 1.01 -2.07 -8.19
N ASP A 59 0.23 -2.54 -9.16
CA ASP A 59 0.69 -2.66 -10.54
C ASP A 59 0.58 -1.28 -11.21
N ILE A 60 1.68 -0.50 -11.14
CA ILE A 60 1.73 0.87 -11.64
C ILE A 60 1.45 0.93 -13.15
N PRO A 61 2.04 0.09 -14.02
CA PRO A 61 1.76 0.11 -15.45
C PRO A 61 0.28 -0.11 -15.82
N LEU A 62 -0.45 -0.91 -15.04
CA LEU A 62 -1.88 -1.16 -15.25
C LEU A 62 -2.80 -0.13 -14.56
N SER A 63 -2.24 0.70 -13.68
CA SER A 63 -2.98 1.74 -12.96
C SER A 63 -3.09 3.02 -13.78
N VAL A 64 -4.16 3.78 -13.56
CA VAL A 64 -4.45 5.03 -14.29
C VAL A 64 -4.80 6.12 -13.29
N GLY A 65 -4.16 7.29 -13.42
CA GLY A 65 -4.50 8.48 -12.63
C GLY A 65 -4.02 8.46 -11.17
N ILE A 66 -3.26 7.45 -10.75
CA ILE A 66 -2.57 7.44 -9.47
C ILE A 66 -1.31 8.30 -9.54
N LEU A 67 -0.95 8.91 -8.42
CA LEU A 67 0.20 9.79 -8.23
C LEU A 67 0.94 9.37 -6.96
N GLU A 68 2.26 9.55 -6.95
CA GLU A 68 3.12 9.34 -5.77
C GLU A 68 2.84 8.04 -4.99
N PRO A 69 2.80 6.85 -5.64
CA PRO A 69 2.55 5.60 -4.93
C PRO A 69 3.62 5.38 -3.85
N GLN A 70 3.18 5.13 -2.62
CA GLN A 70 4.04 4.88 -1.47
C GLN A 70 3.96 3.41 -1.06
N ILE A 71 5.12 2.77 -1.02
CA ILE A 71 5.29 1.37 -0.63
C ILE A 71 6.14 1.33 0.63
N HIS A 72 5.50 1.23 1.79
CA HIS A 72 6.20 1.22 3.08
C HIS A 72 6.79 -0.16 3.37
N PRO A 73 8.12 -0.31 3.57
CA PRO A 73 8.77 -1.61 3.77
C PRO A 73 8.23 -2.43 4.95
N THR A 74 7.68 -1.76 5.96
CA THR A 74 7.16 -2.40 7.18
C THR A 74 5.67 -2.70 7.13
N LEU A 75 4.89 -1.99 6.31
CA LEU A 75 3.44 -2.18 6.17
C LEU A 75 3.16 -3.10 4.97
N LEU A 76 3.40 -4.40 5.15
CA LEU A 76 3.39 -5.38 4.06
C LEU A 76 2.03 -5.51 3.37
N ASN A 77 0.95 -5.28 4.09
CA ASN A 77 -0.43 -5.44 3.62
C ASN A 77 -1.09 -4.12 3.22
N THR A 78 -0.32 -3.04 3.08
CA THR A 78 -0.85 -1.68 2.87
C THR A 78 -0.12 -1.02 1.71
N VAL A 79 -0.85 -0.27 0.89
CA VAL A 79 -0.31 0.61 -0.14
C VAL A 79 -1.03 1.95 -0.09
N GLU A 80 -0.33 3.02 -0.43
CA GLU A 80 -0.89 4.38 -0.44
C GLU A 80 -0.60 5.07 -1.76
N PHE A 81 -1.49 5.96 -2.18
CA PHE A 81 -1.30 6.79 -3.37
C PHE A 81 -2.15 8.04 -3.30
N LEU A 82 -1.74 9.06 -4.05
CA LEU A 82 -2.51 10.26 -4.31
C LEU A 82 -3.29 10.10 -5.62
N TRP A 83 -4.40 10.81 -5.74
CA TRP A 83 -5.16 10.88 -6.98
C TRP A 83 -6.00 12.16 -7.04
N ASP A 84 -6.48 12.48 -8.24
CA ASP A 84 -7.33 13.65 -8.47
C ASP A 84 -8.82 13.22 -8.54
N PRO A 85 -9.67 13.62 -7.57
CA PRO A 85 -11.09 13.27 -7.54
C PRO A 85 -11.89 13.72 -8.76
N SER A 86 -11.40 14.71 -9.49
CA SER A 86 -12.05 15.22 -10.71
C SER A 86 -11.64 14.46 -11.98
N ARG A 87 -10.78 13.44 -11.88
CA ARG A 87 -10.33 12.62 -13.00
C ARG A 87 -10.69 11.15 -12.79
N ARG A 88 -10.81 10.42 -13.90
CA ARG A 88 -10.91 8.96 -13.85
C ARG A 88 -9.62 8.39 -13.26
N THR A 89 -9.76 7.63 -12.18
CA THR A 89 -8.67 6.94 -11.49
C THR A 89 -9.02 5.46 -11.35
N SER A 90 -8.06 4.59 -11.60
CA SER A 90 -8.17 3.15 -11.32
C SER A 90 -6.84 2.63 -10.82
N VAL A 91 -6.86 1.95 -9.67
CA VAL A 91 -5.69 1.27 -9.11
C VAL A 91 -5.80 -0.22 -9.40
N PHE A 92 -4.71 -0.83 -9.86
CA PHE A 92 -4.60 -2.26 -10.01
C PHE A 92 -3.72 -2.78 -8.87
N VAL A 93 -4.27 -3.65 -8.03
CA VAL A 93 -3.57 -4.17 -6.85
C VAL A 93 -3.26 -5.66 -7.01
N GLN A 94 -2.12 -6.07 -6.49
CA GLN A 94 -1.69 -7.47 -6.47
C GLN A 94 -1.65 -7.96 -5.03
N VAL A 95 -2.30 -9.10 -4.76
CA VAL A 95 -2.30 -9.75 -3.45
C VAL A 95 -1.47 -11.02 -3.53
N HIS A 96 -0.37 -11.08 -2.77
CA HIS A 96 0.59 -12.18 -2.85
C HIS A 96 0.44 -13.22 -1.72
N CYS A 97 -0.44 -12.98 -0.75
CA CYS A 97 -0.73 -13.94 0.31
C CYS A 97 -1.91 -14.85 -0.04
N ILE A 98 -1.90 -16.06 0.50
CA ILE A 98 -2.96 -17.06 0.36
C ILE A 98 -3.65 -17.23 1.71
N SER A 99 -4.98 -17.33 1.72
CA SER A 99 -5.80 -17.39 2.95
C SER A 99 -5.48 -18.59 3.86
N THR A 100 -4.95 -19.68 3.33
CA THR A 100 -4.54 -20.86 4.10
C THR A 100 -3.17 -20.70 4.77
N GLU A 101 -2.38 -19.69 4.41
CA GLU A 101 -1.09 -19.41 5.08
C GLU A 101 -1.27 -18.89 6.51
N PHE A 102 -2.48 -18.42 6.82
CA PHE A 102 -2.86 -17.85 8.11
C PHE A 102 -3.76 -18.79 8.94
N THR A 103 -3.86 -20.06 8.55
CA THR A 103 -4.57 -21.07 9.34
C THR A 103 -3.58 -21.82 10.24
N LEU A 104 -4.09 -22.36 11.36
CA LEU A 104 -3.24 -23.02 12.36
C LEU A 104 -2.67 -24.35 11.85
N ARG A 105 -3.40 -25.04 10.96
CA ARG A 105 -3.02 -26.35 10.45
C ARG A 105 -2.69 -26.23 8.96
N LYS A 106 -1.42 -26.46 8.62
CA LYS A 106 -0.94 -26.51 7.22
C LYS A 106 -1.31 -27.82 6.51
N ASN A 107 -2.13 -28.65 7.15
CA ASN A 107 -2.62 -29.92 6.65
C ASN A 107 -3.71 -29.63 5.61
N GLY A 108 -3.73 -30.35 4.50
CA GLY A 108 -4.80 -30.20 3.51
C GLY A 108 -6.19 -30.40 4.13
N GLY A 109 -7.12 -29.48 3.84
CA GLY A 109 -8.53 -29.56 4.25
C GLY A 109 -9.04 -28.44 5.15
N GLU A 110 -8.17 -27.60 5.73
CA GLU A 110 -8.61 -26.43 6.49
C GLU A 110 -9.10 -25.31 5.55
N LYS A 111 -10.27 -24.73 5.87
CA LYS A 111 -10.79 -23.58 5.14
C LYS A 111 -9.90 -22.36 5.41
N GLY A 112 -9.45 -21.70 4.34
CA GLY A 112 -8.65 -20.47 4.45
C GLY A 112 -9.39 -19.33 5.17
N VAL A 113 -8.61 -18.39 5.72
CA VAL A 113 -9.16 -17.23 6.42
C VAL A 113 -9.73 -16.18 5.44
N PRO A 114 -10.92 -15.62 5.71
CA PRO A 114 -11.48 -14.58 4.86
C PRO A 114 -10.74 -13.24 5.01
N PHE A 115 -10.49 -12.56 3.89
CA PHE A 115 -9.91 -11.21 3.84
C PHE A 115 -10.96 -10.14 3.48
N ARG A 116 -10.61 -8.88 3.73
CA ARG A 116 -11.26 -7.69 3.20
C ARG A 116 -10.21 -6.76 2.58
N ILE A 117 -10.68 -5.95 1.63
CA ILE A 117 -9.95 -4.81 1.06
C ILE A 117 -10.69 -3.54 1.49
#